data_AF-A0AAV8UUK8-F1
#
_entry.id   AF-A0AAV8UUK8-F1
#
_cell.length_a   1.000
_cell.length_b   1.000
_cell.length_c   1.000
_cell.angle_alpha   90.00
_cell.angle_beta   90.00
_cell.angle_gamma   90.00
#
_symmetry.space_group_name_H-M   'P 1'
#
loop_
_entity.id
_entity.type
_entity.pdbx_description
1 polymer ?
#
loop_
_entity_poly.entity_id
_entity_poly.type
_entity_poly.pdbx_seq_one_letter_code
_entity_poly.pdbx_strand_id
1 'polypeptide(L)'
;MAVDSEKVELSSMDAELDVEAQKESNKGLSRGFLTAVGLFVLWSYLVMNEGAMRAFRFADPQPGPFSQSLLLVSACGEILFGLAGVLVGGALLLVKAGNKMITTAWMALAFVLGWFVFTVWVLAAPINDLVNDRQVPPAYNLTLPQYDCVRVFALLSGISWCFALQGGQFMIGNVVRKHQVDGKSQGSGYSKKRLLLWAINLTLGGLYFIIGGSVVRAYMGPGPYDPPVVEEPMLIVYPELTITAGVFQLLAGVFGCVVAQTRKWFTLCVSMVAFTWVLSLATIVWPQSYLGGFPGGTTLLAGLTLALCGNVAYSCSEFAQNIQEEKNE
;
A
#
# COMPACT_ATOMS: atom_id res chain seq x y z
N MET A 1 -52.43 31.96 -34.97
CA MET A 1 -51.93 31.96 -33.58
C MET A 1 -51.73 30.56 -32.98
N ALA A 2 -51.77 29.47 -33.78
CA ALA A 2 -51.58 28.10 -33.28
C ALA A 2 -50.22 27.45 -33.65
N VAL A 3 -49.34 28.19 -34.35
CA VAL A 3 -48.06 27.65 -34.87
C VAL A 3 -46.89 27.88 -33.89
N ASP A 4 -47.05 28.78 -32.92
CA ASP A 4 -45.99 29.11 -31.96
C ASP A 4 -45.96 28.19 -30.73
N SER A 5 -47.06 27.50 -30.37
CA SER A 5 -47.04 26.59 -29.21
C SER A 5 -46.33 25.27 -29.51
N GLU A 6 -46.50 24.73 -30.71
CA GLU A 6 -45.93 23.43 -31.13
C GLU A 6 -44.40 23.52 -31.29
N LYS A 7 -43.88 24.67 -31.74
CA LYS A 7 -42.43 24.94 -31.79
C LYS A 7 -41.79 25.10 -30.42
N VAL A 8 -42.52 25.64 -29.44
CA VAL A 8 -42.03 25.79 -28.07
C VAL A 8 -42.01 24.44 -27.34
N GLU A 9 -42.99 23.58 -27.56
CA GLU A 9 -43.02 22.22 -27.01
C GLU A 9 -41.88 21.35 -27.57
N LEU A 10 -41.66 21.34 -28.90
CA LEU A 10 -40.54 20.60 -29.50
C LEU A 10 -39.18 21.08 -28.99
N SER A 11 -38.98 22.40 -28.89
CA SER A 11 -37.74 22.97 -28.35
C SER A 11 -37.51 22.62 -26.88
N SER A 12 -38.58 22.43 -26.09
CA SER A 12 -38.47 22.05 -24.69
C SER A 12 -38.19 20.56 -24.50
N MET A 13 -38.76 19.71 -25.37
CA MET A 13 -38.47 18.27 -25.38
C MET A 13 -37.05 17.98 -25.85
N ASP A 14 -36.54 18.68 -26.86
CA ASP A 14 -35.15 18.54 -27.33
C ASP A 14 -34.15 18.99 -26.25
N ALA A 15 -34.49 20.04 -25.49
CA ALA A 15 -33.68 20.48 -24.35
C ALA A 15 -33.72 19.49 -23.18
N GLU A 16 -34.86 18.86 -22.88
CA GLU A 16 -34.96 17.81 -21.86
C GLU A 16 -34.21 16.54 -22.25
N LEU A 17 -34.30 16.13 -23.52
CA LEU A 17 -33.54 15.00 -24.09
C LEU A 17 -32.03 15.25 -24.08
N ASP A 18 -31.58 16.46 -24.39
CA ASP A 18 -30.16 16.82 -24.30
C ASP A 18 -29.68 16.89 -22.84
N VAL A 19 -30.53 17.30 -21.90
CA VAL A 19 -30.21 17.29 -20.46
C VAL A 19 -30.18 15.88 -19.89
N GLU A 20 -31.06 14.98 -20.33
CA GLU A 20 -31.02 13.56 -19.96
C GLU A 20 -29.84 12.83 -20.61
N ALA A 21 -29.56 13.08 -21.89
CA ALA A 21 -28.39 12.56 -22.59
C ALA A 21 -27.08 13.12 -22.00
N GLN A 22 -27.05 14.38 -21.57
CA GLN A 22 -25.94 14.95 -20.79
C GLN A 22 -25.86 14.37 -19.38
N LYS A 23 -26.97 14.05 -18.70
CA LYS A 23 -26.95 13.34 -17.40
C LYS A 23 -26.44 11.91 -17.54
N GLU A 24 -26.78 11.22 -18.63
CA GLU A 24 -26.27 9.89 -18.94
C GLU A 24 -24.81 9.91 -19.40
N SER A 25 -24.40 10.93 -20.15
CA SER A 25 -23.01 11.18 -20.56
C SER A 25 -22.13 11.64 -19.38
N ASN A 26 -22.69 12.42 -18.44
CA ASN A 26 -22.07 12.78 -17.15
C ASN A 26 -22.11 11.66 -16.10
N LYS A 27 -22.60 10.45 -16.44
CA LYS A 27 -22.18 9.21 -15.76
C LYS A 27 -20.71 8.85 -16.10
N GLY A 28 -19.93 9.79 -16.63
CA GLY A 28 -18.47 9.73 -16.59
C GLY A 28 -18.01 9.36 -15.17
N LEU A 29 -17.02 8.46 -15.09
CA LEU A 29 -16.46 8.00 -13.81
C LEU A 29 -16.19 9.22 -12.93
N SER A 30 -16.94 9.37 -11.83
CA SER A 30 -16.74 10.48 -10.90
C SER A 30 -15.25 10.58 -10.51
N ARG A 31 -14.72 11.80 -10.33
CA ARG A 31 -13.31 12.02 -9.96
C ARG A 31 -12.89 11.18 -8.74
N GLY A 32 -13.79 11.02 -7.77
CA GLY A 32 -13.57 10.17 -6.60
C GLY A 32 -13.42 8.67 -6.94
N PHE A 33 -14.19 8.18 -7.91
CA PHE A 33 -14.05 6.80 -8.38
C PHE A 33 -12.74 6.57 -9.14
N LEU A 34 -12.36 7.49 -10.04
CA LEU A 34 -11.06 7.41 -10.74
C LEU A 34 -9.89 7.41 -9.75
N THR A 35 -9.97 8.25 -8.71
CA THR A 35 -8.97 8.30 -7.64
C THR A 35 -8.91 6.98 -6.87
N ALA A 36 -10.07 6.42 -6.48
CA ALA A 36 -10.12 5.14 -5.78
C ALA A 36 -9.56 3.98 -6.63
N VAL A 37 -9.87 3.94 -7.93
CA VAL A 37 -9.33 2.92 -8.84
C VAL A 37 -7.83 3.14 -9.08
N GLY A 38 -7.35 4.37 -9.22
CA GLY A 38 -5.93 4.67 -9.32
C GLY A 38 -5.15 4.22 -8.08
N LEU A 39 -5.68 4.52 -6.90
CA LEU A 39 -5.14 4.04 -5.62
C LEU A 39 -5.18 2.51 -5.52
N PHE A 40 -6.21 1.86 -6.08
CA PHE A 40 -6.32 0.41 -6.11
C PHE A 40 -5.23 -0.24 -6.97
N VAL A 41 -4.99 0.30 -8.17
CA VAL A 41 -3.91 -0.13 -9.07
C VAL A 41 -2.57 0.04 -8.37
N LEU A 42 -2.34 1.20 -7.78
CA LEU A 42 -1.12 1.51 -7.05
C LEU A 42 -0.85 0.52 -5.91
N TRP A 43 -1.83 0.25 -5.05
CA TRP A 43 -1.68 -0.73 -3.96
C TRP A 43 -1.41 -2.13 -4.47
N SER A 44 -2.12 -2.54 -5.53
CA SER A 44 -1.95 -3.86 -6.12
C SER A 44 -0.57 -4.03 -6.75
N TYR A 45 -0.04 -2.95 -7.31
CA TYR A 45 1.30 -2.90 -7.85
C TYR A 45 2.37 -2.95 -6.75
N LEU A 46 2.17 -2.26 -5.61
CA LEU A 46 3.06 -2.36 -4.45
C LEU A 46 3.16 -3.80 -3.93
N VAL A 47 2.02 -4.49 -3.79
CA VAL A 47 1.96 -5.91 -3.42
C VAL A 47 2.69 -6.79 -4.43
N MET A 48 2.47 -6.57 -5.73
CA MET A 48 3.13 -7.32 -6.78
C MET A 48 4.65 -7.17 -6.71
N ASN A 49 5.14 -5.95 -6.45
CA ASN A 49 6.58 -5.70 -6.28
C ASN A 49 7.15 -6.39 -5.02
N GLU A 50 6.43 -6.39 -3.90
CA GLU A 50 6.85 -7.11 -2.69
C GLU A 50 7.01 -8.60 -2.98
N GLY A 51 6.03 -9.21 -3.65
CA GLY A 51 6.13 -10.60 -4.09
C GLY A 51 7.28 -10.85 -5.07
N ALA A 52 7.55 -9.92 -5.99
CA ALA A 52 8.66 -10.03 -6.95
C ALA A 52 10.04 -9.98 -6.28
N MET A 53 10.23 -9.09 -5.30
CA MET A 53 11.48 -9.02 -4.52
C MET A 53 11.72 -10.33 -3.76
N ARG A 54 10.68 -10.85 -3.09
CA ARG A 54 10.73 -12.16 -2.41
C ARG A 54 11.04 -13.30 -3.38
N ALA A 55 10.38 -13.33 -4.53
CA ALA A 55 10.60 -14.39 -5.52
C ALA A 55 12.02 -14.36 -6.06
N PHE A 56 12.56 -13.19 -6.39
CA PHE A 56 13.93 -13.05 -6.87
C PHE A 56 14.94 -13.53 -5.84
N ARG A 57 14.74 -13.18 -4.57
CA ARG A 57 15.64 -13.54 -3.47
C ARG A 57 15.72 -15.05 -3.23
N PHE A 58 14.63 -15.77 -3.47
CA PHE A 58 14.53 -17.21 -3.21
C PHE A 58 14.40 -18.04 -4.50
N ALA A 59 14.70 -17.43 -5.65
CA ALA A 59 14.79 -18.14 -6.92
C ALA A 59 16.02 -19.07 -6.95
N ASP A 60 17.09 -18.68 -6.27
CA ASP A 60 18.30 -19.49 -6.12
C ASP A 60 18.20 -20.37 -4.86
N PRO A 61 18.29 -21.71 -5.00
CA PRO A 61 18.25 -22.59 -3.85
C PRO A 61 19.46 -22.37 -2.93
N GLN A 62 19.19 -22.12 -1.66
CA GLN A 62 20.15 -21.91 -0.59
C GLN A 62 19.76 -22.82 0.59
N PRO A 63 20.71 -23.52 1.21
CA PRO A 63 20.41 -24.31 2.39
C PRO A 63 19.92 -23.37 3.51
N GLY A 64 18.74 -23.66 4.04
CA GLY A 64 18.12 -22.88 5.10
C GLY A 64 17.19 -23.72 5.96
N PRO A 65 16.87 -23.27 7.17
CA PRO A 65 16.03 -24.02 8.11
C PRO A 65 14.55 -24.05 7.70
N PHE A 66 14.14 -23.25 6.71
CA PHE A 66 12.76 -23.17 6.22
C PHE A 66 12.66 -23.62 4.75
N SER A 67 11.51 -24.21 4.37
CA SER A 67 11.29 -24.73 3.02
C SER A 67 11.32 -23.61 1.97
N GLN A 68 12.36 -23.60 1.14
CA GLN A 68 12.49 -22.62 0.06
C GLN A 68 11.41 -22.73 -1.01
N SER A 69 10.98 -23.95 -1.34
CA SER A 69 9.86 -24.14 -2.28
C SER A 69 8.59 -23.48 -1.77
N LEU A 70 8.35 -23.49 -0.45
CA LEU A 70 7.20 -22.83 0.15
C LEU A 70 7.33 -21.29 0.11
N LEU A 71 8.53 -20.76 0.33
CA LEU A 71 8.84 -19.33 0.18
C LEU A 71 8.62 -18.87 -1.27
N LEU A 72 9.12 -19.63 -2.24
CA LEU A 72 8.96 -19.30 -3.66
C LEU A 72 7.49 -19.38 -4.09
N VAL A 73 6.76 -20.44 -3.71
CA VAL A 73 5.33 -20.59 -4.05
C VAL A 73 4.49 -19.47 -3.44
N SER A 74 4.77 -19.08 -2.20
CA SER A 74 4.07 -17.96 -1.57
C SER A 74 4.42 -16.62 -2.22
N ALA A 75 5.68 -16.36 -2.57
CA ALA A 75 6.06 -15.17 -3.32
C ALA A 75 5.36 -15.10 -4.68
N CYS A 76 5.29 -16.21 -5.42
CA CYS A 76 4.50 -16.32 -6.65
C CYS A 76 3.01 -16.07 -6.41
N GLY A 77 2.44 -16.57 -5.31
CA GLY A 77 1.08 -16.27 -4.89
C GLY A 77 0.84 -14.77 -4.73
N GLU A 78 1.77 -14.06 -4.09
CA GLU A 78 1.72 -12.61 -3.90
C GLU A 78 1.77 -11.83 -5.21
N ILE A 79 2.68 -12.23 -6.12
CA ILE A 79 2.76 -11.68 -7.49
C ILE A 79 1.42 -11.87 -8.21
N LEU A 80 0.85 -13.08 -8.16
CA LEU A 80 -0.38 -13.41 -8.90
C LEU A 80 -1.57 -12.56 -8.45
N PHE A 81 -1.79 -12.38 -7.14
CA PHE A 81 -2.93 -11.58 -6.69
C PHE A 81 -2.71 -10.07 -6.79
N GLY A 82 -1.45 -9.61 -6.65
CA GLY A 82 -1.05 -8.24 -6.98
C GLY A 82 -1.31 -7.92 -8.44
N LEU A 83 -0.85 -8.78 -9.36
CA LEU A 83 -1.09 -8.68 -10.80
C LEU A 83 -2.59 -8.69 -11.12
N ALA A 84 -3.35 -9.60 -10.52
CA ALA A 84 -4.81 -9.63 -10.71
C ALA A 84 -5.46 -8.30 -10.31
N GLY A 85 -5.01 -7.67 -9.21
CA GLY A 85 -5.50 -6.36 -8.78
C GLY A 85 -5.15 -5.24 -9.77
N VAL A 86 -3.92 -5.24 -10.30
CA VAL A 86 -3.49 -4.31 -11.36
C VAL A 86 -4.35 -4.47 -12.62
N LEU A 87 -4.62 -5.71 -13.04
CA LEU A 87 -5.47 -5.98 -14.22
C LEU A 87 -6.91 -5.53 -14.01
N VAL A 88 -7.50 -5.80 -12.84
CA VAL A 88 -8.86 -5.36 -12.51
C VAL A 88 -8.95 -3.83 -12.47
N GLY A 89 -8.02 -3.17 -11.77
CA GLY A 89 -7.99 -1.71 -11.71
C GLY A 89 -7.66 -1.06 -13.06
N GLY A 90 -6.74 -1.64 -13.82
CA GLY A 90 -6.37 -1.17 -15.16
C GLY A 90 -7.52 -1.28 -16.15
N ALA A 91 -8.26 -2.39 -16.15
CA ALA A 91 -9.46 -2.54 -16.97
C ALA A 91 -10.54 -1.50 -16.64
N LEU A 92 -10.68 -1.16 -15.35
CA LEU A 92 -11.59 -0.09 -14.89
C LEU A 92 -11.17 1.31 -15.36
N LEU A 93 -9.87 1.61 -15.36
CA LEU A 93 -9.34 2.90 -15.82
C LEU A 93 -9.37 3.05 -17.33
N LEU A 94 -8.92 2.03 -18.07
CA LEU A 94 -8.63 2.13 -19.50
C LEU A 94 -9.85 1.83 -20.37
N VAL A 95 -10.65 0.84 -19.97
CA VAL A 95 -11.77 0.34 -20.80
C VAL A 95 -13.11 0.80 -20.23
N LYS A 96 -13.12 1.47 -19.07
CA LYS A 96 -14.33 1.84 -18.30
C LYS A 96 -15.27 0.64 -18.05
N ALA A 97 -14.74 -0.58 -18.16
CA ALA A 97 -15.48 -1.82 -18.04
C ALA A 97 -15.45 -2.27 -16.58
N GLY A 98 -16.52 -1.96 -15.83
CA GLY A 98 -16.66 -2.37 -14.44
C GLY A 98 -17.61 -3.53 -14.24
N ASN A 99 -17.10 -4.65 -13.72
CA ASN A 99 -17.92 -5.79 -13.33
C ASN A 99 -17.72 -6.12 -11.84
N LYS A 100 -18.78 -5.93 -11.04
CA LYS A 100 -18.80 -6.23 -9.60
C LYS A 100 -18.40 -7.69 -9.30
N MET A 101 -18.71 -8.62 -10.18
CA MET A 101 -18.38 -10.04 -10.00
C MET A 101 -16.88 -10.26 -10.11
N ILE A 102 -16.22 -9.59 -11.06
CA ILE A 102 -14.76 -9.66 -11.23
C ILE A 102 -14.06 -9.07 -10.00
N THR A 103 -14.48 -7.89 -9.54
CA THR A 103 -13.92 -7.27 -8.31
C THR A 103 -14.13 -8.17 -7.08
N THR A 104 -15.29 -8.83 -6.98
CA THR A 104 -15.59 -9.74 -5.86
C THR A 104 -14.77 -11.02 -5.92
N ALA A 105 -14.59 -11.61 -7.11
CA ALA A 105 -13.75 -12.78 -7.31
C ALA A 105 -12.28 -12.46 -6.99
N TRP A 106 -11.79 -11.31 -7.44
CA TRP A 106 -10.46 -10.81 -7.07
C TRP A 106 -10.32 -10.67 -5.54
N MET A 107 -11.30 -10.09 -4.85
CA MET A 107 -11.28 -9.97 -3.39
C MET A 107 -11.21 -11.33 -2.68
N ALA A 108 -11.97 -12.33 -3.16
CA ALA A 108 -11.92 -13.68 -2.59
C ALA A 108 -10.56 -14.33 -2.81
N LEU A 109 -10.00 -14.22 -4.02
CA LEU A 109 -8.67 -14.70 -4.36
C LEU A 109 -7.59 -14.05 -3.48
N ALA A 110 -7.61 -12.72 -3.39
CA ALA A 110 -6.68 -11.96 -2.55
C ALA A 110 -6.78 -12.34 -1.07
N PHE A 111 -7.94 -12.86 -0.62
CA PHE A 111 -8.14 -13.14 0.80
C PHE A 111 -7.45 -14.46 1.14
N VAL A 112 -7.68 -15.48 0.31
CA VAL A 112 -7.03 -16.79 0.44
C VAL A 112 -5.52 -16.66 0.25
N LEU A 113 -5.08 -16.02 -0.85
CA LEU A 113 -3.65 -15.87 -1.14
C LEU A 113 -2.96 -14.92 -0.17
N GLY A 114 -3.60 -13.83 0.25
CA GLY A 114 -3.06 -12.91 1.24
C GLY A 114 -2.80 -13.60 2.59
N TRP A 115 -3.76 -14.40 3.09
CA TRP A 115 -3.57 -15.18 4.32
C TRP A 115 -2.48 -16.24 4.19
N PHE A 116 -2.38 -16.90 3.03
CA PHE A 116 -1.32 -17.85 2.75
C PHE A 116 0.06 -17.18 2.79
N VAL A 117 0.24 -16.06 2.08
CA VAL A 117 1.47 -15.27 2.05
C VAL A 117 1.82 -14.75 3.44
N PHE A 118 0.84 -14.20 4.17
CA PHE A 118 1.02 -13.73 5.55
C PHE A 118 1.52 -14.86 6.45
N THR A 119 0.90 -16.04 6.38
CA THR A 119 1.30 -17.18 7.21
C THR A 119 2.73 -17.61 6.93
N VAL A 120 3.15 -17.64 5.67
CA VAL A 120 4.49 -18.09 5.28
C VAL A 120 5.54 -17.02 5.60
N TRP A 121 5.38 -15.81 5.09
CA TRP A 121 6.40 -14.75 5.10
C TRP A 121 6.44 -13.93 6.38
N VAL A 122 5.30 -13.78 7.06
CA VAL A 122 5.20 -12.89 8.21
C VAL A 122 5.23 -13.66 9.52
N LEU A 123 4.81 -14.93 9.52
CA LEU A 123 4.79 -15.76 10.72
C LEU A 123 5.78 -16.92 10.64
N ALA A 124 5.55 -17.88 9.75
CA ALA A 124 6.22 -19.17 9.80
C ALA A 124 7.73 -19.08 9.57
N ALA A 125 8.18 -18.40 8.52
CA ALA A 125 9.61 -18.26 8.25
C ALA A 125 10.33 -17.41 9.32
N PRO A 126 9.86 -16.20 9.68
CA PRO A 126 10.54 -15.42 10.73
C PRO A 126 10.55 -16.08 12.10
N ILE A 127 9.47 -16.79 12.50
CA ILE A 127 9.42 -17.53 13.76
C ILE A 127 10.39 -18.72 13.72
N ASN A 128 10.43 -19.45 12.61
CA ASN A 128 11.36 -20.55 12.43
C ASN A 128 12.80 -20.09 12.58
N ASP A 129 13.15 -18.96 11.97
CA ASP A 129 14.48 -18.38 12.09
C ASP A 129 14.74 -17.95 13.54
N LEU A 130 13.79 -17.28 14.20
CA LEU A 130 13.94 -16.84 15.59
C LEU A 130 14.17 -18.00 16.57
N VAL A 131 13.51 -19.13 16.35
CA VAL A 131 13.61 -20.29 17.24
C VAL A 131 14.86 -21.11 16.97
N ASN A 132 15.20 -21.34 15.69
CA ASN A 132 16.22 -22.30 15.29
C ASN A 132 17.59 -21.67 15.03
N ASP A 133 17.67 -20.37 14.75
CA ASP A 133 18.92 -19.65 14.55
C ASP A 133 19.17 -18.63 15.66
N ARG A 134 19.73 -19.10 16.78
CA ARG A 134 20.02 -18.28 17.98
C ARG A 134 21.46 -17.79 18.06
N GLN A 135 22.11 -17.62 16.92
CA GLN A 135 23.48 -17.12 16.89
C GLN A 135 23.46 -15.66 16.47
N VAL A 136 24.15 -14.81 17.24
CA VAL A 136 24.45 -13.45 16.79
C VAL A 136 25.59 -13.57 15.78
N PRO A 137 25.43 -13.08 14.54
CA PRO A 137 26.53 -13.05 13.59
C PRO A 137 27.75 -12.37 14.20
N PRO A 138 28.97 -12.94 14.06
CA PRO A 138 30.18 -12.37 14.67
C PRO A 138 30.49 -10.93 14.26
N ALA A 139 29.96 -10.51 13.10
CA ALA A 139 30.08 -9.15 12.59
C ALA A 139 29.23 -8.13 13.37
N TYR A 140 28.26 -8.57 14.17
CA TYR A 140 27.34 -7.69 14.88
C TYR A 140 27.81 -7.49 16.32
N ASN A 141 28.03 -6.23 16.70
CA ASN A 141 28.36 -5.84 18.06
C ASN A 141 27.10 -5.81 18.96
N LEU A 142 26.38 -6.94 19.02
CA LEU A 142 25.16 -7.12 19.79
C LEU A 142 25.28 -8.33 20.72
N THR A 143 24.70 -8.23 21.90
CA THR A 143 24.42 -9.40 22.74
C THR A 143 23.23 -10.18 22.17
N LEU A 144 23.13 -11.48 22.47
CA LEU A 144 21.99 -12.29 22.02
C LEU A 144 20.62 -11.69 22.41
N PRO A 145 20.39 -11.20 23.64
CA PRO A 145 19.12 -10.55 23.98
C PRO A 145 18.82 -9.28 23.16
N GLN A 146 19.85 -8.51 22.80
CA GLN A 146 19.67 -7.32 21.95
C GLN A 146 19.33 -7.73 20.52
N TYR A 147 20.01 -8.75 19.98
CA TYR A 147 19.73 -9.28 18.65
C TYR A 147 18.31 -9.86 18.56
N ASP A 148 17.90 -10.68 19.53
CA ASP A 148 16.54 -11.22 19.62
C ASP A 148 15.50 -10.10 19.74
N CYS A 149 15.81 -9.04 20.48
CA CYS A 149 14.95 -7.85 20.57
C CYS A 149 14.73 -7.20 19.19
N VAL A 150 15.79 -6.98 18.41
CA VAL A 150 15.66 -6.41 17.04
C VAL A 150 14.84 -7.35 16.14
N ARG A 151 15.05 -8.66 16.23
CA ARG A 151 14.30 -9.66 15.44
C ARG A 151 12.83 -9.74 15.80
N VAL A 152 12.49 -9.63 17.09
CA VAL A 152 11.09 -9.54 17.54
C VAL A 152 10.43 -8.27 16.99
N PHE A 153 11.12 -7.13 17.02
CA PHE A 153 10.59 -5.91 16.40
C PHE A 153 10.47 -6.02 14.88
N ALA A 154 11.35 -6.77 14.21
CA ALA A 154 11.21 -7.06 12.77
C ALA A 154 9.96 -7.89 12.49
N LEU A 155 9.71 -8.93 13.30
CA LEU A 155 8.49 -9.74 13.21
C LEU A 155 7.22 -8.90 13.43
N LEU A 156 7.17 -8.12 14.51
CA LEU A 156 6.03 -7.25 14.83
C LEU A 156 5.81 -6.17 13.77
N SER A 157 6.91 -5.63 13.25
CA SER A 157 6.91 -4.72 12.12
C SER A 157 6.28 -5.39 10.90
N GLY A 158 6.69 -6.62 10.56
CA GLY A 158 6.12 -7.34 9.42
C GLY A 158 4.65 -7.66 9.55
N ILE A 159 4.19 -8.01 10.75
CA ILE A 159 2.75 -8.17 11.04
C ILE A 159 2.01 -6.88 10.72
N SER A 160 2.49 -5.76 11.26
CA SER A 160 1.86 -4.44 11.11
C SER A 160 1.88 -3.95 9.67
N TRP A 161 3.02 -4.14 9.00
CA TRP A 161 3.29 -3.77 7.62
C TRP A 161 2.37 -4.53 6.66
N CYS A 162 2.26 -5.85 6.82
CA CYS A 162 1.39 -6.68 5.98
C CYS A 162 -0.09 -6.35 6.20
N PHE A 163 -0.52 -6.15 7.45
CA PHE A 163 -1.88 -5.67 7.72
C PHE A 163 -2.16 -4.30 7.11
N ALA A 164 -1.17 -3.42 7.05
CA ALA A 164 -1.29 -2.13 6.38
C ALA A 164 -1.35 -2.25 4.85
N LEU A 165 -0.52 -3.10 4.22
CA LEU A 165 -0.50 -3.25 2.76
C LEU A 165 -1.72 -3.97 2.24
N GLN A 166 -1.86 -5.23 2.64
CA GLN A 166 -2.91 -6.11 2.15
C GLN A 166 -4.25 -5.61 2.66
N GLY A 167 -4.34 -5.21 3.93
CA GLY A 167 -5.54 -4.57 4.47
C GLY A 167 -5.90 -3.26 3.76
N GLY A 168 -4.91 -2.47 3.33
CA GLY A 168 -5.10 -1.27 2.51
C GLY A 168 -5.65 -1.59 1.12
N GLN A 169 -5.08 -2.58 0.44
CA GLN A 169 -5.55 -3.05 -0.86
C GLN A 169 -7.00 -3.56 -0.78
N PHE A 170 -7.32 -4.33 0.26
CA PHE A 170 -8.67 -4.81 0.56
C PHE A 170 -9.66 -3.68 0.87
N MET A 171 -9.20 -2.67 1.61
CA MET A 171 -9.98 -1.47 1.90
C MET A 171 -10.36 -0.76 0.60
N ILE A 172 -9.37 -0.48 -0.26
CA ILE A 172 -9.59 0.30 -1.48
C ILE A 172 -10.42 -0.52 -2.48
N GLY A 173 -10.15 -1.82 -2.63
CA GLY A 173 -10.95 -2.72 -3.47
C GLY A 173 -12.43 -2.79 -3.04
N ASN A 174 -12.72 -2.74 -1.74
CA ASN A 174 -14.10 -2.62 -1.24
C ASN A 174 -14.77 -1.32 -1.63
N VAL A 175 -14.03 -0.21 -1.62
CA VAL A 175 -14.53 1.10 -2.06
C VAL A 175 -14.88 1.04 -3.54
N VAL A 176 -13.99 0.50 -4.37
CA VAL A 176 -14.22 0.29 -5.81
C VAL A 176 -15.46 -0.58 -6.05
N ARG A 177 -15.57 -1.72 -5.35
CA ARG A 177 -16.72 -2.62 -5.46
C ARG A 177 -18.04 -1.93 -5.12
N LYS A 178 -18.07 -1.15 -4.04
CA LYS A 178 -19.29 -0.44 -3.63
C LYS A 178 -19.69 0.66 -4.61
N HIS A 179 -18.73 1.37 -5.19
CA HIS A 179 -19.02 2.31 -6.27
C HIS A 179 -19.69 1.63 -7.46
N GLN A 180 -19.21 0.44 -7.84
CA GLN A 180 -19.81 -0.36 -8.93
C GLN A 180 -21.23 -0.84 -8.63
N VAL A 181 -21.64 -0.94 -7.36
CA VAL A 181 -22.97 -1.42 -6.95
C VAL A 181 -23.93 -0.26 -6.71
N ASP A 182 -23.49 0.76 -5.96
CA ASP A 182 -24.37 1.80 -5.42
C ASP A 182 -24.26 3.14 -6.15
N GLY A 183 -23.29 3.30 -7.08
CA GLY A 183 -23.05 4.54 -7.83
C GLY A 183 -22.60 5.74 -6.98
N LYS A 184 -22.48 5.59 -5.66
CA LYS A 184 -22.15 6.67 -4.73
C LYS A 184 -20.64 6.76 -4.51
N SER A 185 -20.10 7.96 -4.75
CA SER A 185 -18.65 8.16 -4.84
C SER A 185 -17.92 8.44 -3.53
N GLN A 186 -18.63 8.66 -2.43
CA GLN A 186 -17.99 9.03 -1.16
C GLN A 186 -18.71 8.47 0.07
N GLY A 187 -17.91 8.05 1.05
CA GLY A 187 -18.32 7.93 2.46
C GLY A 187 -19.16 6.71 2.89
N SER A 188 -19.91 6.05 2.00
CA SER A 188 -20.72 4.85 2.36
C SER A 188 -19.93 3.53 2.24
N GLY A 189 -18.76 3.61 1.60
CA GLY A 189 -17.85 2.51 1.33
C GLY A 189 -17.36 1.76 2.57
N TYR A 190 -17.16 2.51 3.64
CA TYR A 190 -16.08 2.20 4.56
C TYR A 190 -16.52 2.33 6.03
N SER A 191 -16.18 1.33 6.85
CA SER A 191 -16.44 1.42 8.28
C SER A 191 -15.29 2.14 8.97
N LYS A 192 -15.57 3.22 9.69
CA LYS A 192 -14.63 3.95 10.57
C LYS A 192 -13.66 3.02 11.33
N LYS A 193 -14.16 1.87 11.79
CA LYS A 193 -13.40 0.83 12.49
C LYS A 193 -12.24 0.26 11.67
N ARG A 194 -12.44 0.02 10.36
CA ARG A 194 -11.37 -0.51 9.50
C ARG A 194 -10.25 0.52 9.31
N LEU A 195 -10.54 1.82 9.27
CA LEU A 195 -9.54 2.87 8.94
C LEU A 195 -8.73 3.14 10.17
N LEU A 196 -9.40 3.13 11.31
CA LEU A 196 -8.76 3.12 12.60
C LEU A 196 -7.83 1.92 12.75
N LEU A 197 -8.29 0.70 12.42
CA LEU A 197 -7.43 -0.50 12.49
C LEU A 197 -6.22 -0.41 11.55
N TRP A 198 -6.42 0.05 10.32
CA TRP A 198 -5.35 0.25 9.35
C TRP A 198 -4.34 1.30 9.83
N ALA A 199 -4.81 2.44 10.32
CA ALA A 199 -3.99 3.52 10.84
C ALA A 199 -3.22 3.12 12.12
N ILE A 200 -3.83 2.34 13.00
CA ILE A 200 -3.17 1.78 14.19
C ILE A 200 -2.04 0.85 13.77
N ASN A 201 -2.28 -0.08 12.84
CA ASN A 201 -1.23 -0.97 12.33
C ASN A 201 -0.08 -0.16 11.71
N LEU A 202 -0.39 0.88 10.94
CA LEU A 202 0.65 1.75 10.39
C LEU A 202 1.46 2.43 11.50
N THR A 203 0.80 2.96 12.53
CA THR A 203 1.43 3.61 13.68
C THR A 203 2.35 2.64 14.43
N LEU A 204 1.88 1.43 14.72
CA LEU A 204 2.65 0.38 15.40
C LEU A 204 3.85 -0.05 14.55
N GLY A 205 3.66 -0.26 13.25
CA GLY A 205 4.76 -0.56 12.33
C GLY A 205 5.85 0.51 12.35
N GLY A 206 5.46 1.79 12.31
CA GLY A 206 6.41 2.90 12.42
C GLY A 206 7.17 2.91 13.75
N LEU A 207 6.48 2.63 14.86
CA LEU A 207 7.12 2.49 16.17
C LEU A 207 8.15 1.35 16.22
N TYR A 208 7.82 0.20 15.64
CA TYR A 208 8.73 -0.95 15.59
C TYR A 208 9.98 -0.66 14.73
N PHE A 209 9.83 0.04 13.60
CA PHE A 209 10.95 0.55 12.79
C PHE A 209 11.86 1.49 13.60
N ILE A 210 11.27 2.44 14.34
CA ILE A 210 12.03 3.38 15.17
C ILE A 210 12.82 2.63 16.25
N ILE A 211 12.17 1.70 16.97
CA ILE A 211 12.82 0.96 18.05
C ILE A 211 13.93 0.06 17.50
N GLY A 212 13.64 -0.74 16.47
CA GLY A 212 14.62 -1.64 15.85
C GLY A 212 15.83 -0.88 15.29
N GLY A 213 15.59 0.19 14.54
CA GLY A 213 16.65 1.05 14.01
C GLY A 213 17.44 1.75 15.12
N SER A 214 16.80 2.19 16.20
CA SER A 214 17.48 2.86 17.32
C SER A 214 18.37 1.92 18.12
N VAL A 215 17.93 0.67 18.35
CA VAL A 215 18.75 -0.36 19.01
C VAL A 215 20.01 -0.62 18.18
N VAL A 216 19.86 -0.86 16.88
CA VAL A 216 21.01 -1.06 15.99
C VAL A 216 21.91 0.18 15.99
N ARG A 217 21.34 1.39 15.86
CA ARG A 217 22.12 2.64 15.85
C ARG A 217 22.92 2.87 17.12
N ALA A 218 22.36 2.51 18.28
CA ALA A 218 22.96 2.73 19.59
C ALA A 218 24.13 1.79 19.86
N TYR A 219 24.04 0.53 19.44
CA TYR A 219 25.04 -0.50 19.78
C TYR A 219 26.03 -0.82 18.65
N MET A 220 25.62 -0.64 17.39
CA MET A 220 26.46 -0.91 16.21
C MET A 220 26.96 0.37 15.51
N GLY A 221 26.37 1.53 15.79
CA GLY A 221 26.75 2.81 15.18
C GLY A 221 25.97 3.16 13.90
N PRO A 222 26.45 4.11 13.10
CA PRO A 222 25.86 4.42 11.79
C PRO A 222 26.19 3.31 10.77
N GLY A 223 25.28 3.08 9.81
CA GLY A 223 25.49 2.14 8.70
C GLY A 223 26.44 2.68 7.60
N PRO A 224 26.65 1.93 6.49
CA PRO A 224 25.95 0.71 6.10
C PRO A 224 26.44 -0.58 6.78
N TYR A 225 25.54 -1.54 6.95
CA TYR A 225 25.85 -2.91 7.35
C TYR A 225 25.73 -3.89 6.20
N ASP A 226 26.77 -4.70 6.00
CA ASP A 226 26.79 -5.84 5.07
C ASP A 226 27.44 -7.04 5.78
N PRO A 227 26.69 -8.12 6.09
CA PRO A 227 25.27 -8.34 5.79
C PRO A 227 24.30 -7.44 6.61
N PRO A 228 23.03 -7.30 6.18
CA PRO A 228 21.99 -6.57 6.91
C PRO A 228 21.68 -7.19 8.29
N VAL A 229 21.42 -6.37 9.31
CA VAL A 229 21.26 -6.84 10.70
C VAL A 229 20.03 -7.74 10.88
N VAL A 230 18.92 -7.39 10.26
CA VAL A 230 17.72 -8.23 10.18
C VAL A 230 17.17 -8.16 8.76
N GLU A 231 16.49 -9.22 8.35
CA GLU A 231 15.88 -9.37 7.05
C GLU A 231 14.43 -8.84 6.99
N GLU A 232 13.83 -8.91 5.81
CA GLU A 232 12.51 -8.35 5.50
C GLU A 232 11.41 -8.68 6.53
N PRO A 233 10.46 -7.76 6.76
CA PRO A 233 10.28 -6.48 6.07
C PRO A 233 11.01 -5.29 6.73
N MET A 234 11.70 -5.51 7.86
CA MET A 234 12.55 -4.50 8.48
C MET A 234 14.02 -4.78 8.12
N LEU A 235 14.39 -4.49 6.87
CA LEU A 235 15.78 -4.62 6.43
C LEU A 235 16.62 -3.47 7.01
N ILE A 236 17.56 -3.78 7.90
CA ILE A 236 18.42 -2.77 8.52
C ILE A 236 19.83 -2.83 7.91
N VAL A 237 20.05 -1.98 6.91
CA VAL A 237 21.40 -1.66 6.40
C VAL A 237 21.86 -0.29 6.90
N TYR A 238 20.98 0.71 6.78
CA TYR A 238 21.18 2.06 7.32
C TYR A 238 20.15 2.29 8.42
N PRO A 239 20.53 2.22 9.71
CA PRO A 239 19.59 2.36 10.81
C PRO A 239 18.93 3.74 10.81
N GLU A 240 19.60 4.78 10.33
CA GLU A 240 19.05 6.13 10.17
C GLU A 240 17.90 6.18 9.16
N LEU A 241 18.02 5.45 8.04
CA LEU A 241 16.95 5.36 7.04
C LEU A 241 15.77 4.57 7.60
N THR A 242 16.02 3.47 8.32
CA THR A 242 14.98 2.69 9.02
C THR A 242 14.23 3.57 10.03
N ILE A 243 14.93 4.34 10.86
CA ILE A 243 14.33 5.27 11.82
C ILE A 243 13.49 6.33 11.08
N THR A 244 14.04 6.91 10.01
CA THR A 244 13.36 7.95 9.22
C THR A 244 12.06 7.41 8.61
N ALA A 245 12.11 6.24 7.98
CA ALA A 245 10.92 5.57 7.44
C ALA A 245 9.88 5.32 8.56
N GLY A 246 10.34 4.85 9.73
CA GLY A 246 9.49 4.64 10.90
C GLY A 246 8.81 5.93 11.40
N VAL A 247 9.51 7.06 11.41
CA VAL A 247 8.93 8.37 11.79
C VAL A 247 7.84 8.79 10.80
N PHE A 248 8.10 8.72 9.49
CA PHE A 248 7.09 9.06 8.48
C PHE A 248 5.86 8.14 8.59
N GLN A 249 6.08 6.85 8.80
CA GLN A 249 5.02 5.87 8.97
C GLN A 249 4.19 6.12 10.24
N LEU A 250 4.84 6.44 11.36
CA LEU A 250 4.17 6.79 12.61
C LEU A 250 3.30 8.04 12.43
N LEU A 251 3.83 9.09 11.80
CA LEU A 251 3.08 10.33 11.55
C LEU A 251 1.89 10.09 10.62
N ALA A 252 2.07 9.32 9.54
CA ALA A 252 0.98 8.95 8.65
C ALA A 252 -0.09 8.10 9.36
N GLY A 253 0.31 7.21 10.27
CA GLY A 253 -0.61 6.41 11.07
C GLY A 253 -1.42 7.24 12.07
N VAL A 254 -0.78 8.17 12.78
CA VAL A 254 -1.46 9.11 13.68
C VAL A 254 -2.44 9.99 12.90
N PHE A 255 -2.03 10.50 11.75
CA PHE A 255 -2.93 11.25 10.85
C PHE A 255 -4.12 10.40 10.39
N GLY A 256 -3.88 9.14 10.01
CA GLY A 256 -4.93 8.20 9.63
C GLY A 256 -5.94 7.94 10.76
N CYS A 257 -5.51 7.95 12.02
CA CYS A 257 -6.42 7.83 13.16
C CYS A 257 -7.36 9.04 13.26
N VAL A 258 -6.87 10.25 12.97
CA VAL A 258 -7.70 11.47 12.93
C VAL A 258 -8.68 11.41 11.77
N VAL A 259 -8.20 11.04 10.57
CA VAL A 259 -9.02 10.86 9.36
C VAL A 259 -10.10 9.78 9.58
N ALA A 260 -9.84 8.74 10.37
CA ALA A 260 -10.85 7.75 10.74
C ALA A 260 -12.04 8.35 11.51
N GLN A 261 -11.79 9.38 12.33
CA GLN A 261 -12.83 10.04 13.11
C GLN A 261 -13.65 11.01 12.27
N THR A 262 -12.98 11.82 11.44
CA THR A 262 -13.60 12.91 10.68
C THR A 262 -14.12 12.47 9.32
N ARG A 263 -13.54 11.40 8.74
CA ARG A 263 -13.68 10.96 7.34
C ARG A 263 -13.29 12.01 6.30
N LYS A 264 -12.80 13.18 6.73
CA LYS A 264 -12.24 14.23 5.87
C LYS A 264 -10.81 13.83 5.51
N TRP A 265 -10.36 14.19 4.31
CA TRP A 265 -8.96 14.02 3.87
C TRP A 265 -8.50 12.57 3.70
N PHE A 266 -9.44 11.65 3.43
CA PHE A 266 -9.12 10.24 3.16
C PHE A 266 -8.10 10.06 2.03
N THR A 267 -8.27 10.78 0.92
CA THR A 267 -7.33 10.72 -0.22
C THR A 267 -5.91 11.11 0.19
N LEU A 268 -5.76 12.22 0.93
CA LEU A 268 -4.47 12.67 1.44
C LEU A 268 -3.84 11.63 2.37
N CYS A 269 -4.63 11.06 3.28
CA CYS A 269 -4.17 10.00 4.16
C CYS A 269 -3.63 8.81 3.35
N VAL A 270 -4.38 8.33 2.36
CA VAL A 270 -3.94 7.21 1.53
C VAL A 270 -2.66 7.58 0.77
N SER A 271 -2.56 8.76 0.17
CA SER A 271 -1.35 9.21 -0.52
C SER A 271 -0.12 9.27 0.40
N MET A 272 -0.27 9.76 1.64
CA MET A 272 0.81 9.74 2.64
C MET A 272 1.25 8.32 2.98
N VAL A 273 0.31 7.39 3.13
CA VAL A 273 0.67 5.99 3.37
C VAL A 273 1.40 5.41 2.16
N ALA A 274 0.96 5.69 0.94
CA ALA A 274 1.63 5.24 -0.27
C ALA A 274 3.08 5.75 -0.34
N PHE A 275 3.32 6.98 0.11
CA PHE A 275 4.66 7.54 0.22
C PHE A 275 5.50 6.84 1.29
N THR A 276 4.93 6.50 2.45
CA THR A 276 5.64 5.70 3.46
C THR A 276 6.04 4.32 2.94
N TRP A 277 5.21 3.72 2.07
CA TRP A 277 5.54 2.49 1.37
C TRP A 277 6.76 2.61 0.48
N VAL A 278 6.84 3.68 -0.30
CA VAL A 278 8.03 3.97 -1.12
C VAL A 278 9.26 4.15 -0.27
N LEU A 279 9.16 4.91 0.83
CA LEU A 279 10.29 5.14 1.71
C LEU A 279 10.82 3.83 2.30
N SER A 280 9.94 2.94 2.75
CA SER A 280 10.38 1.63 3.24
C SER A 280 10.91 0.73 2.13
N LEU A 281 10.31 0.74 0.93
CA LEU A 281 10.90 0.05 -0.22
C LEU A 281 12.28 0.61 -0.57
N ALA A 282 12.48 1.92 -0.45
CA ALA A 282 13.78 2.56 -0.59
C ALA A 282 14.77 2.02 0.46
N THR A 283 14.36 1.80 1.71
CA THR A 283 15.24 1.16 2.72
C THR A 283 15.64 -0.28 2.36
N ILE A 284 14.88 -0.96 1.50
CA ILE A 284 15.14 -2.33 1.04
C ILE A 284 16.00 -2.32 -0.24
N VAL A 285 15.60 -1.54 -1.25
CA VAL A 285 16.16 -1.60 -2.62
C VAL A 285 17.42 -0.75 -2.80
N TRP A 286 17.53 0.42 -2.13
CA TRP A 286 18.73 1.25 -2.26
C TRP A 286 20.00 0.55 -1.77
N PRO A 287 19.97 -0.14 -0.62
CA PRO A 287 21.12 -0.91 -0.17
C PRO A 287 21.48 -2.05 -1.12
N GLN A 288 20.50 -2.79 -1.64
CA GLN A 288 20.76 -3.90 -2.56
C GLN A 288 21.28 -3.46 -3.94
N SER A 289 20.91 -2.26 -4.39
CA SER A 289 21.46 -1.67 -5.62
C SER A 289 22.89 -1.15 -5.45
N TYR A 290 23.26 -0.66 -4.26
CA TYR A 290 24.65 -0.32 -3.91
C TYR A 290 25.56 -1.56 -3.78
N LEU A 291 24.99 -2.69 -3.37
CA LEU A 291 25.69 -3.99 -3.26
C LEU A 291 25.72 -4.79 -4.57
N GLY A 292 25.34 -4.18 -5.70
CA GLY A 292 25.44 -4.77 -7.04
C GLY A 292 24.35 -5.77 -7.43
N GLY A 293 23.29 -5.93 -6.62
CA GLY A 293 22.29 -6.98 -6.78
C GLY A 293 21.09 -6.66 -7.69
N PHE A 294 20.83 -5.40 -8.05
CA PHE A 294 19.60 -5.04 -8.79
C PHE A 294 19.80 -3.88 -9.80
N PRO A 295 20.27 -4.15 -11.03
CA PRO A 295 20.48 -3.12 -12.05
C PRO A 295 19.19 -2.43 -12.54
N GLY A 296 18.02 -3.06 -12.35
CA GLY A 296 16.71 -2.52 -12.76
C GLY A 296 15.83 -1.96 -11.65
N GLY A 297 16.21 -2.15 -10.37
CA GLY A 297 15.39 -1.76 -9.22
C GLY A 297 15.36 -0.25 -8.99
N THR A 298 16.45 0.45 -9.29
CA THR A 298 16.62 1.90 -9.04
C THR A 298 15.76 2.76 -9.96
N THR A 299 15.63 2.41 -11.24
CA THR A 299 14.84 3.18 -12.23
C THR A 299 13.33 3.03 -11.99
N LEU A 300 12.89 1.83 -11.61
CA LEU A 300 11.50 1.53 -11.27
C LEU A 300 11.09 2.20 -9.95
N LEU A 301 11.96 2.14 -8.92
CA LEU A 301 11.75 2.87 -7.66
C LEU A 301 11.74 4.38 -7.87
N ALA A 302 12.63 4.92 -8.71
CA ALA A 302 12.64 6.35 -9.02
C ALA A 302 11.34 6.78 -9.72
N GLY A 303 10.83 5.98 -10.68
CA GLY A 303 9.55 6.22 -11.34
C GLY A 303 8.36 6.17 -10.37
N LEU A 304 8.33 5.18 -9.47
CA LEU A 304 7.33 5.07 -8.41
C LEU A 304 7.41 6.22 -7.42
N THR A 305 8.61 6.56 -6.98
CA THR A 305 8.86 7.67 -6.05
C THR A 305 8.39 8.98 -6.67
N LEU A 306 8.69 9.24 -7.94
CA LEU A 306 8.21 10.42 -8.65
C LEU A 306 6.69 10.43 -8.81
N ALA A 307 6.08 9.31 -9.21
CA ALA A 307 4.63 9.20 -9.34
C ALA A 307 3.91 9.38 -7.98
N LEU A 308 4.54 8.96 -6.89
CA LEU A 308 3.97 9.02 -5.54
C LEU A 308 4.18 10.37 -4.88
N CYS A 309 5.35 10.99 -5.08
CA CYS A 309 5.57 12.40 -4.76
C CYS A 309 4.59 13.29 -5.53
N GLY A 310 4.32 12.99 -6.81
CA GLY A 310 3.30 13.68 -7.60
C GLY A 310 1.89 13.51 -7.04
N ASN A 311 1.50 12.29 -6.66
CA ASN A 311 0.20 12.03 -6.03
C ASN A 311 0.05 12.69 -4.65
N VAL A 312 1.10 12.69 -3.84
CA VAL A 312 1.12 13.41 -2.55
C VAL A 312 0.99 14.91 -2.78
N ALA A 313 1.78 15.48 -3.70
CA ALA A 313 1.72 16.90 -4.03
C ALA A 313 0.32 17.30 -4.54
N TYR A 314 -0.29 16.49 -5.42
CA TYR A 314 -1.65 16.69 -5.89
C TYR A 314 -2.69 16.59 -4.76
N SER A 315 -2.55 15.61 -3.87
CA SER A 315 -3.45 15.46 -2.72
C SER A 315 -3.32 16.61 -1.73
N CYS A 316 -2.12 17.16 -1.57
CA CYS A 316 -1.86 18.36 -0.78
C CYS A 316 -2.46 19.62 -1.42
N SER A 317 -2.42 19.75 -2.76
CA SER A 317 -3.05 20.88 -3.45
C SER A 317 -4.58 20.82 -3.36
N GLU A 318 -5.17 19.63 -3.50
CA GLU A 318 -6.61 19.42 -3.29
C GLU A 318 -7.01 19.72 -1.82
N PHE A 319 -6.19 19.33 -0.85
CA PHE A 319 -6.39 19.66 0.55
C PHE A 319 -6.35 21.18 0.81
N ALA A 320 -5.38 21.89 0.23
CA ALA A 320 -5.26 23.33 0.37
C ALA A 320 -6.45 24.07 -0.23
N GLN A 321 -6.97 23.61 -1.38
CA GLN A 321 -8.18 24.17 -2.01
C GLN A 321 -9.42 23.99 -1.12
N ASN A 322 -9.64 22.78 -0.59
CA ASN A 322 -10.79 22.51 0.30
C ASN A 322 -10.77 23.38 1.58
N ILE A 323 -9.59 23.67 2.14
CA ILE A 323 -9.47 24.58 3.30
C ILE A 323 -9.82 26.03 2.92
N GLN A 324 -9.49 26.46 1.70
CA GLN A 324 -9.83 27.81 1.24
C GLN A 324 -11.34 27.94 1.01
N GLU A 325 -12.00 26.90 0.49
CA GLU A 325 -13.44 26.86 0.31
C GLU A 325 -14.19 26.89 1.65
N GLU A 326 -13.78 26.08 2.65
CA GLU A 326 -14.37 26.11 4.00
C GLU A 326 -14.19 27.43 4.77
N LYS A 327 -13.23 28.28 4.36
CA LYS A 327 -13.02 29.62 4.97
C LYS A 327 -13.86 30.73 4.32
N ASN A 328 -14.40 30.47 3.13
CA ASN A 328 -15.20 31.43 2.37
C ASN A 328 -16.71 31.20 2.54
N GLU A 329 -17.11 30.12 3.22
CA GLU A 329 -18.46 29.86 3.74
C GLU A 329 -18.63 30.39 5.17
#